data_AF-A0A960B649-F1
#
_entry.id   AF-A0A960B649-F1
#
_cell.length_a   1.000
_cell.length_b   1.000
_cell.length_c   1.000
_cell.angle_alpha   90.00
_cell.angle_beta   90.00
_cell.angle_gamma   90.00
#
_symmetry.space_group_name_H-M   'P 1'
#
loop_
_entity.id
_entity.type
_entity.pdbx_description
1 polymer ?
#
loop_
_entity_poly.entity_id
_entity_poly.type
_entity_poly.pdbx_seq_one_letter_code
_entity_poly.pdbx_strand_id
1 'polypeptide(L)'
;MTIALWIVNILLALVFLAAGAMHAFRPREALAESMAWTADSSDAAVKTIGALELLGAIGLILPLATGIAPILTPIAAIGLAAVMVGAIATHARRSEPVTTEAVLALVAVASAILGFLVLA
;
A
#
# COMPACT_ATOMS: atom_id res chain seq x y z
N MET A 1 -3.55 -0.12 -22.76
CA MET A 1 -3.64 -0.81 -21.46
C MET A 1 -2.38 -0.61 -20.62
N THR A 2 -1.18 -0.70 -21.20
CA THR A 2 0.09 -0.46 -20.49
C THR A 2 0.23 0.96 -19.89
N ILE A 3 -0.19 2.01 -20.61
CA ILE A 3 -0.17 3.39 -20.08
C ILE A 3 -1.08 3.52 -18.84
N ALA A 4 -2.27 2.92 -18.86
CA ALA A 4 -3.18 2.95 -17.72
C ALA A 4 -2.58 2.24 -16.51
N LEU A 5 -1.95 1.07 -16.70
CA LEU A 5 -1.22 0.36 -15.63
C LEU A 5 -0.12 1.24 -15.02
N TRP A 6 0.69 1.91 -15.86
CA TRP A 6 1.74 2.81 -15.39
C TRP A 6 1.19 3.98 -14.58
N ILE A 7 0.13 4.64 -15.06
CA ILE A 7 -0.50 5.75 -14.34
C ILE A 7 -1.00 5.29 -12.98
N VAL A 8 -1.75 4.18 -12.93
CA VAL A 8 -2.28 3.63 -11.68
C VAL A 8 -1.14 3.28 -10.73
N ASN A 9 -0.11 2.58 -11.21
CA ASN A 9 1.01 2.14 -10.38
C ASN A 9 1.83 3.31 -9.84
N ILE A 10 2.09 4.34 -10.64
CA ILE A 10 2.84 5.52 -10.19
C ILE A 10 2.06 6.24 -9.09
N LEU A 11 0.77 6.49 -9.28
CA LEU A 11 -0.06 7.15 -8.28
C LEU A 11 -0.11 6.35 -6.98
N LEU A 12 -0.35 5.04 -7.09
CA LEU A 12 -0.41 4.14 -5.95
C LEU A 12 0.94 4.05 -5.22
N ALA A 13 2.04 3.93 -5.97
CA ALA A 13 3.39 3.90 -5.42
C ALA A 13 3.74 5.21 -4.69
N LEU A 14 3.38 6.38 -5.22
CA LEU A 14 3.64 7.66 -4.54
C LEU A 14 2.92 7.73 -3.19
N VAL A 15 1.64 7.32 -3.14
CA VAL A 15 0.87 7.31 -1.89
C VAL A 15 1.48 6.35 -0.88
N PHE A 16 1.77 5.12 -1.27
CA PHE A 16 2.32 4.11 -0.36
C PHE A 16 3.78 4.34 0.00
N LEU A 17 4.56 5.00 -0.85
CA LEU A 17 5.92 5.41 -0.50
C LEU A 17 5.88 6.47 0.59
N ALA A 18 4.97 7.45 0.48
CA ALA A 18 4.78 8.47 1.51
C ALA A 18 4.26 7.87 2.83
N ALA A 19 3.20 7.06 2.78
CA ALA A 19 2.63 6.38 3.95
C ALA A 19 3.65 5.44 4.61
N GLY A 20 4.27 4.58 3.81
CA GLY A 20 5.26 3.62 4.26
C GLY A 20 6.48 4.28 4.89
N ALA A 21 6.96 5.40 4.31
CA ALA A 21 8.05 6.16 4.90
C ALA A 21 7.66 6.79 6.25
N MET A 22 6.44 7.29 6.39
CA MET A 22 5.96 7.81 7.68
C MET A 22 5.93 6.71 8.73
N HIS A 23 5.33 5.55 8.44
CA HIS A 23 5.24 4.44 9.38
C HIS A 23 6.61 3.82 9.71
N ALA A 24 7.46 3.63 8.70
CA ALA A 24 8.77 2.99 8.86
C ALA A 24 9.77 3.88 9.61
N PHE A 25 9.78 5.20 9.36
CA PHE A 25 10.87 6.05 9.84
C PHE A 25 10.48 7.00 10.97
N ARG A 26 9.21 7.39 11.14
CA ARG A 26 8.81 8.25 12.27
C ARG A 26 8.64 7.44 13.56
N PRO A 27 9.02 7.97 14.73
CA PRO A 27 8.71 7.33 16.01
C PRO A 27 7.20 7.10 16.15
N ARG A 28 6.81 5.95 16.70
CA ARG A 28 5.40 5.62 16.95
C ARG A 28 4.70 6.71 17.78
N GLU A 29 5.39 7.26 18.78
CA GLU A 29 4.84 8.27 19.68
C GLU A 29 4.44 9.54 18.91
N ALA A 30 5.25 9.95 17.92
CA ALA A 30 4.93 11.09 17.06
C ALA A 30 3.77 10.79 16.09
N LEU A 31 3.61 9.53 15.68
CA LEU A 31 2.46 9.12 14.87
C LEU A 31 1.17 9.07 15.71
N ALA A 32 1.25 8.68 16.98
CA ALA A 32 0.12 8.59 17.89
C ALA A 32 -0.59 9.93 18.14
N GLU A 33 0.10 11.06 17.93
CA GLU A 33 -0.49 12.40 18.02
C GLU A 33 -1.55 12.67 16.94
N SER A 34 -1.47 11.97 15.79
CA SER A 34 -2.35 12.22 14.63
C SER A 34 -3.03 10.96 14.08
N MET A 35 -2.54 9.77 14.44
CA MET A 35 -3.03 8.48 13.96
C MET A 35 -3.39 7.60 15.16
N ALA A 36 -4.65 7.69 15.60
CA ALA A 36 -5.15 7.01 16.80
C ALA A 36 -4.81 5.51 16.83
N TRP A 37 -4.84 4.84 15.68
CA TRP A 37 -4.53 3.41 15.60
C TRP A 37 -3.10 3.04 16.03
N THR A 38 -2.16 3.96 15.91
CA THR A 38 -0.75 3.74 16.29
C THR A 38 -0.56 3.78 17.81
N ALA A 39 -1.44 4.47 18.55
CA ALA A 39 -1.41 4.51 20.01
C ALA A 39 -1.69 3.12 20.62
N ASP A 40 -2.59 2.33 20.00
CA ASP A 40 -2.94 0.99 20.49
C ASP A 40 -2.06 -0.13 19.91
N SER A 41 -1.19 0.19 18.95
CA SER A 41 -0.34 -0.77 18.25
C SER A 41 1.07 -0.81 18.83
N SER A 42 1.77 -1.93 18.72
CA SER A 42 3.20 -1.98 19.06
C SER A 42 4.04 -1.23 18.03
N ASP A 43 5.19 -0.69 18.43
CA ASP A 43 6.12 -0.04 17.49
C ASP A 43 6.51 -0.98 16.35
N ALA A 44 6.84 -2.24 16.67
CA ALA A 44 7.15 -3.27 15.68
C ALA A 44 6.02 -3.48 14.65
N ALA A 45 4.74 -3.42 15.06
CA ALA A 45 3.62 -3.55 14.14
C ALA A 45 3.54 -2.35 13.17
N VAL A 46 3.69 -1.13 13.69
CA VAL A 46 3.71 0.09 12.86
C VAL A 46 4.87 0.05 11.86
N LYS A 47 6.07 -0.34 12.32
CA LYS A 47 7.26 -0.49 11.46
C LYS A 47 7.08 -1.57 10.39
N THR A 48 6.44 -2.69 10.75
CA THR A 48 6.16 -3.78 9.80
C THR A 48 5.20 -3.32 8.72
N ILE A 49 4.13 -2.61 9.08
CA ILE A 49 3.19 -2.03 8.10
C ILE A 49 3.94 -1.08 7.16
N GLY A 50 4.74 -0.16 7.71
CA GLY A 50 5.54 0.76 6.90
C GLY A 50 6.48 0.06 5.93
N ALA A 51 7.17 -1.01 6.38
CA ALA A 51 8.03 -1.81 5.52
C ALA A 51 7.23 -2.51 4.40
N LEU A 52 6.06 -3.06 4.69
CA LEU A 52 5.20 -3.70 3.69
C LEU A 52 4.69 -2.70 2.65
N GLU A 53 4.30 -1.49 3.07
CA GLU A 53 3.87 -0.42 2.17
C GLU A 53 5.01 0.04 1.24
N LEU A 54 6.23 0.20 1.79
CA LEU A 54 7.41 0.54 1.00
C LEU A 54 7.76 -0.56 -0.02
N LEU A 55 7.77 -1.82 0.42
CA LEU A 55 8.03 -2.97 -0.45
C LEU A 55 6.98 -3.09 -1.55
N GLY A 56 5.71 -2.87 -1.22
CA GLY A 56 4.61 -2.83 -2.19
C GLY A 56 4.80 -1.70 -3.21
N ALA A 57 5.08 -0.47 -2.76
CA ALA A 57 5.31 0.67 -3.64
C ALA A 57 6.49 0.45 -4.59
N ILE A 58 7.61 -0.08 -4.09
CA ILE A 58 8.77 -0.44 -4.91
C ILE A 58 8.40 -1.56 -5.88
N GLY A 59 7.69 -2.59 -5.41
CA GLY A 59 7.25 -3.74 -6.21
C GLY A 59 6.28 -3.37 -7.33
N LEU A 60 5.52 -2.29 -7.22
CA LEU A 60 4.63 -1.80 -8.29
C LEU A 60 5.40 -1.21 -9.49
N ILE A 61 6.63 -0.74 -9.27
CA ILE A 61 7.37 0.06 -10.24
C ILE A 61 8.62 -0.67 -10.73
N LEU A 62 9.45 -1.16 -9.81
CA LEU A 62 10.78 -1.64 -10.14
C LEU A 62 10.78 -2.86 -11.09
N PRO A 63 9.94 -3.90 -10.91
CA PRO A 63 9.91 -5.03 -11.84
C PRO A 63 9.44 -4.62 -13.24
N LEU A 64 8.46 -3.72 -13.32
CA LEU A 64 7.93 -3.21 -14.58
C LEU A 64 8.93 -2.29 -15.30
N ALA A 65 9.64 -1.44 -14.57
CA ALA A 65 10.62 -0.50 -15.11
C ALA A 65 11.90 -1.20 -15.59
N THR A 66 12.34 -2.22 -14.88
CA THR A 66 13.57 -2.97 -15.20
C THR A 66 13.32 -4.12 -16.18
N GLY A 67 12.06 -4.53 -16.35
CA GLY A 67 11.69 -5.72 -17.14
C GLY A 67 12.05 -7.05 -16.46
N ILE A 68 12.54 -7.03 -15.23
CA ILE A 68 12.93 -8.24 -14.48
C ILE A 68 11.72 -8.73 -13.69
N ALA A 69 11.23 -9.92 -14.04
CA ALA A 69 10.04 -10.54 -13.47
C ALA A 69 8.82 -9.57 -13.32
N PRO A 70 8.30 -8.98 -14.41
CA PRO A 70 7.22 -7.99 -14.35
C PRO A 70 5.96 -8.46 -13.60
N ILE A 71 5.74 -9.78 -13.54
CA ILE A 71 4.66 -10.42 -12.78
C ILE A 71 4.68 -10.10 -11.27
N LEU A 72 5.83 -9.67 -10.73
CA LEU A 72 5.92 -9.20 -9.35
C LEU A 72 5.12 -7.90 -9.12
N THR A 73 4.87 -7.12 -10.18
CA THR A 73 4.07 -5.89 -10.13
C THR A 73 2.63 -6.15 -9.67
N PRO A 74 1.82 -7.01 -10.34
CA PRO A 74 0.49 -7.31 -9.86
C PRO A 74 0.48 -8.09 -8.53
N ILE A 75 1.54 -8.83 -8.20
CA ILE A 75 1.67 -9.49 -6.88
C ILE A 75 1.87 -8.44 -5.77
N ALA A 76 2.70 -7.42 -6.00
CA ALA A 76 2.88 -6.31 -5.06
C ALA A 76 1.56 -5.54 -4.85
N ALA A 77 0.78 -5.34 -5.92
CA ALA A 77 -0.54 -4.73 -5.84
C ALA A 77 -1.51 -5.54 -4.95
N ILE A 78 -1.49 -6.88 -5.03
CA ILE A 78 -2.25 -7.74 -4.11
C ILE A 78 -1.80 -7.55 -2.65
N GLY A 79 -0.49 -7.47 -2.41
CA GLY A 79 0.06 -7.22 -1.08
C GLY A 79 -0.44 -5.91 -0.48
N LEU A 80 -0.41 -4.82 -1.26
CA LEU A 80 -0.94 -3.53 -0.85
C LEU A 80 -2.45 -3.57 -0.59
N ALA A 81 -3.21 -4.27 -1.43
CA ALA A 81 -4.64 -4.47 -1.19
C ALA A 81 -4.89 -5.20 0.15
N ALA A 82 -4.10 -6.22 0.47
CA ALA A 82 -4.19 -6.93 1.75
C ALA A 82 -3.88 -6.03 2.96
N VAL A 83 -2.87 -5.16 2.85
CA VAL A 83 -2.57 -4.14 3.89
C VAL A 83 -3.78 -3.22 4.09
N MET A 84 -4.40 -2.75 3.01
CA MET A 84 -5.59 -1.89 3.09
C MET A 84 -6.80 -2.59 3.69
N VAL A 85 -6.99 -3.89 3.43
CA VAL A 85 -8.04 -4.67 4.13
C VAL A 85 -7.80 -4.68 5.64
N GLY A 86 -6.55 -4.83 6.07
CA GLY A 86 -6.16 -4.70 7.48
C GLY A 86 -6.45 -3.29 8.04
N ALA A 87 -6.15 -2.25 7.26
CA ALA A 87 -6.43 -0.86 7.64
C ALA A 87 -7.95 -0.61 7.77
N ILE A 88 -8.78 -1.10 6.84
CA ILE A 88 -10.24 -1.02 6.89
C ILE A 88 -10.75 -1.68 8.18
N ALA A 89 -10.30 -2.90 8.47
CA ALA A 89 -10.71 -3.60 9.70
C ALA A 89 -10.30 -2.83 10.97
N THR A 90 -9.16 -2.16 10.93
CA THR A 90 -8.58 -1.38 12.04
C THR A 90 -9.39 -0.11 12.33
N HIS A 91 -9.78 0.63 11.29
CA HIS A 91 -10.59 1.85 11.40
C HIS A 91 -12.07 1.54 11.66
N ALA A 92 -12.62 0.49 11.03
CA ALA A 92 -14.00 0.05 11.28
C ALA A 92 -14.24 -0.35 12.74
N ARG A 93 -13.28 -1.04 13.39
CA ARG A 93 -13.36 -1.37 14.83
C ARG A 93 -13.36 -0.13 15.73
N ARG A 94 -12.82 0.98 15.26
CA ARG A 94 -12.79 2.28 15.95
C ARG A 94 -13.98 3.17 15.59
N SER A 95 -14.90 2.69 14.74
CA SER A 95 -16.00 3.50 14.19
C SER A 95 -15.52 4.76 13.46
N GLU A 96 -14.34 4.67 12.85
CA GLU A 96 -13.74 5.72 12.01
C GLU A 96 -14.13 5.49 10.54
N PRO A 97 -14.16 6.55 9.71
CA PRO A 97 -14.37 6.41 8.28
C PRO A 97 -13.31 5.51 7.62
N VAL A 98 -13.73 4.65 6.69
CA VAL A 98 -12.84 3.71 5.97
C VAL A 98 -12.69 4.05 4.49
N THR A 99 -13.13 5.25 4.09
CA THR A 99 -13.27 5.61 2.67
C THR A 99 -11.93 5.63 1.97
N THR A 100 -10.89 6.19 2.60
CA THR A 100 -9.56 6.31 2.01
C THR A 100 -8.95 4.92 1.79
N GLU A 101 -9.01 4.06 2.81
CA GLU A 101 -8.48 2.71 2.80
C GLU A 101 -9.23 1.85 1.77
N ALA A 102 -10.56 1.99 1.69
CA ALA A 102 -11.38 1.29 0.70
C ALA A 102 -11.06 1.73 -0.74
N VAL A 103 -10.86 3.03 -0.97
CA VAL A 103 -10.45 3.55 -2.28
C VAL A 103 -9.07 3.03 -2.64
N LEU A 104 -8.09 3.08 -1.73
CA LEU A 104 -6.74 2.57 -1.99
C LEU A 104 -6.74 1.05 -2.23
N ALA A 105 -7.53 0.29 -1.47
CA ALA A 105 -7.72 -1.15 -1.70
C ALA A 105 -8.28 -1.42 -3.11
N LEU A 106 -9.31 -0.67 -3.51
CA LEU A 106 -9.93 -0.82 -4.83
C LEU A 106 -8.95 -0.49 -5.96
N VAL A 107 -8.18 0.59 -5.82
CA VAL A 107 -7.16 0.98 -6.82
C VAL A 107 -6.03 -0.06 -6.87
N ALA A 108 -5.63 -0.63 -5.75
CA ALA A 108 -4.65 -1.72 -5.70
C ALA A 108 -5.17 -3.00 -6.38
N VAL A 109 -6.43 -3.37 -6.15
CA VAL A 109 -7.07 -4.48 -6.86
C VAL A 109 -7.14 -4.22 -8.37
N ALA A 110 -7.50 -2.99 -8.77
CA ALA A 110 -7.50 -2.60 -10.18
C ALA A 110 -6.10 -2.70 -10.81
N SER A 111 -5.05 -2.26 -10.10
CA SER A 111 -3.65 -2.43 -10.51
C SER A 111 -3.29 -3.92 -10.68
N ALA A 112 -3.68 -4.77 -9.74
CA ALA A 112 -3.43 -6.22 -9.84
C ALA A 112 -4.10 -6.83 -11.07
N ILE A 113 -5.39 -6.54 -11.29
CA ILE A 113 -6.14 -7.02 -12.46
C ILE A 113 -5.52 -6.52 -13.75
N LEU A 114 -5.24 -5.22 -13.86
CA LEU A 114 -4.58 -4.65 -15.04
C LEU A 114 -3.20 -5.27 -15.29
N GLY A 115 -2.42 -5.49 -14.23
CA GLY A 115 -1.10 -6.10 -14.32
C GLY A 115 -1.17 -7.53 -14.85
N PHE A 116 -2.05 -8.38 -14.32
CA PHE A 116 -2.21 -9.74 -14.83
C PHE A 116 -2.77 -9.77 -16.25
N LEU A 117 -3.69 -8.87 -16.62
CA LEU A 117 -4.23 -8.82 -17.98
C LEU A 117 -3.24 -8.31 -19.04
N VAL A 118 -2.25 -7.52 -18.63
CA VAL A 118 -1.29 -6.90 -19.56
C VAL A 118 0.03 -7.66 -19.63
N LEU A 119 0.42 -8.35 -18.56
CA LEU A 119 1.74 -8.99 -18.41
C LEU A 119 1.71 -10.53 -18.49
N ALA A 120 0.52 -11.14 -18.54
CA ALA A 120 0.33 -12.59 -18.80
C ALA A 120 -0.15 -12.82 -20.23
#